data_AF-A9E956-F1
#
_entry.id   AF-A9E956-F1
#
_cell.length_a   1.000
_cell.length_b   1.000
_cell.length_c   1.000
_cell.angle_alpha   90.00
_cell.angle_beta   90.00
_cell.angle_gamma   90.00
#
_symmetry.space_group_name_H-M   'P 1'
#
loop_
_entity.id
_entity.type
_entity.pdbx_description
1 polymer ?
#
loop_
_entity_poly.entity_id
_entity_poly.type
_entity_poly.pdbx_seq_one_letter_code
_entity_poly.pdbx_strand_id
1 'polypeptide(L)'
;MSFKLENISNSKKASGVKKSELSSVLQKEIVLFGNSFSNKLKEDFYTELAVLLSAGVSLKEGLELLYNSQKKKTAKQILGEIVAELIEGKSMSEVIHLQKAFTEYEYYSIKIGEETGTLAMVVKQLGAFYARKNQQRSDVISALTY
;
A
#
# COMPACT_ATOMS: atom_id res chain seq x y z
N MET A 1 1.90 18.70 -74.79
CA MET A 1 1.67 17.59 -73.84
C MET A 1 2.16 18.03 -72.47
N SER A 2 1.20 18.33 -71.60
CA SER A 2 1.38 18.79 -70.23
C SER A 2 1.58 17.60 -69.29
N PHE A 3 2.73 17.52 -68.62
CA PHE A 3 2.87 16.72 -67.42
C PHE A 3 2.99 17.67 -66.23
N LYS A 4 1.87 17.81 -65.49
CA LYS A 4 1.86 18.36 -64.14
C LYS A 4 2.54 17.34 -63.23
N LEU A 5 3.58 17.77 -62.52
CA LEU A 5 4.12 17.06 -61.36
C LEU A 5 3.80 17.89 -60.11
N GLU A 6 2.51 18.11 -59.88
CA GLU A 6 2.01 18.34 -58.53
C GLU A 6 1.99 16.96 -57.88
N ASN A 7 2.84 16.78 -56.87
CA ASN A 7 2.70 15.89 -55.70
C ASN A 7 4.03 15.25 -55.28
N ILE A 8 5.07 16.07 -55.06
CA ILE A 8 6.06 15.71 -54.04
C ILE A 8 5.37 15.98 -52.70
N SER A 9 4.65 14.95 -52.24
CA SER A 9 4.10 14.89 -50.90
C SER A 9 5.22 15.18 -49.90
N ASN A 10 5.05 16.34 -49.29
CA ASN A 10 5.68 16.85 -48.10
C ASN A 10 5.75 15.75 -47.01
N SER A 11 6.83 14.96 -46.99
CA SER A 11 7.24 14.14 -45.85
C SER A 11 7.78 15.06 -44.75
N LYS A 12 6.86 15.82 -44.15
CA LYS A 12 7.07 16.61 -42.96
C LYS A 12 7.28 15.68 -41.76
N LYS A 13 8.33 15.98 -41.00
CA LYS A 13 8.50 15.73 -39.56
C LYS A 13 8.85 14.30 -39.12
N ALA A 14 10.10 13.93 -39.33
CA ALA A 14 10.85 13.19 -38.30
C ALA A 14 11.23 14.17 -37.17
N SER A 15 10.26 14.57 -36.35
CA SER A 15 10.50 15.40 -35.17
C SER A 15 9.66 14.93 -33.99
N GLY A 16 10.37 14.47 -32.95
CA GLY A 16 9.83 14.29 -31.61
C GLY A 16 9.64 12.84 -31.20
N VAL A 17 10.74 12.14 -30.89
CA VAL A 17 10.67 11.11 -29.84
C VAL A 17 10.21 11.86 -28.59
N LYS A 18 8.95 11.66 -28.23
CA LYS A 18 8.22 12.46 -27.25
C LYS A 18 8.95 12.37 -25.91
N LYS A 19 9.44 13.51 -25.42
CA LYS A 19 9.97 13.68 -24.05
C LYS A 19 8.99 13.15 -22.99
N SER A 20 7.69 13.10 -23.31
CA SER A 20 6.62 12.53 -22.48
C SER A 20 6.69 11.00 -22.33
N GLU A 21 7.13 10.26 -23.35
CA GLU A 21 7.23 8.79 -23.31
C GLU A 21 8.50 8.35 -22.56
N LEU A 22 9.59 9.11 -22.67
CA LEU A 22 10.77 8.90 -21.83
C LEU A 22 10.47 9.19 -20.36
N SER A 23 9.72 10.26 -20.05
CA SER A 23 9.33 10.54 -18.66
C SER A 23 8.37 9.51 -18.08
N SER A 24 7.47 8.92 -18.87
CA SER A 24 6.56 7.88 -18.37
C SER A 24 7.31 6.56 -18.10
N VAL A 25 8.34 6.23 -18.88
CA VAL A 25 9.22 5.07 -18.63
C VAL A 25 10.06 5.29 -17.37
N LEU A 26 10.65 6.49 -17.20
CA LEU A 26 11.41 6.83 -15.99
C LEU A 26 10.55 6.85 -14.72
N GLN A 27 9.27 7.22 -14.83
CA GLN A 27 8.31 7.15 -13.71
C GLN A 27 7.86 5.72 -13.41
N LYS A 28 7.88 4.82 -14.40
CA LYS A 28 7.47 3.42 -14.25
C LYS A 28 8.44 2.61 -13.39
N GLU A 29 9.72 2.96 -13.41
CA GLU A 29 10.77 2.30 -12.62
C GLU A 29 10.67 2.57 -11.11
N ILE A 30 10.14 3.74 -10.70
CA ILE A 30 9.93 4.07 -9.28
C ILE A 30 8.87 3.15 -8.63
N VAL A 31 7.94 2.60 -9.41
CA VAL A 31 6.85 1.74 -8.91
C VAL A 31 7.29 0.26 -8.79
N LEU A 32 8.38 -0.14 -9.45
CA LEU A 32 8.86 -1.53 -9.45
C LEU A 32 9.59 -1.93 -8.16
N PHE A 33 10.27 -0.99 -7.50
CA PHE A 33 10.87 -1.18 -6.17
C PHE A 33 9.92 -0.85 -5.02
N GLY A 34 8.63 -1.14 -5.22
CA GLY A 34 7.64 -1.34 -4.17
C GLY A 34 7.46 -0.15 -3.22
N ASN A 35 6.40 0.61 -3.48
CA ASN A 35 5.66 1.43 -2.50
C ASN A 35 5.03 0.55 -1.40
N SER A 36 5.83 -0.34 -0.81
CA SER A 36 5.39 -1.42 0.05
C SER A 36 5.15 -0.93 1.46
N PHE A 37 4.07 -1.45 2.04
CA PHE A 37 3.77 -1.34 3.45
C PHE A 37 4.78 -2.23 4.20
N SER A 38 5.90 -1.63 4.61
CA SER A 38 7.02 -2.35 5.20
C SER A 38 6.60 -3.08 6.47
N ASN A 39 7.32 -4.14 6.85
CA ASN A 39 7.04 -4.85 8.10
C ASN A 39 7.08 -3.90 9.32
N LYS A 40 7.87 -2.82 9.28
CA LYS A 40 7.86 -1.80 10.33
C LYS A 40 6.57 -0.98 10.34
N LEU A 41 6.09 -0.54 9.16
CA LEU A 41 4.79 0.13 9.06
C LEU A 41 3.64 -0.79 9.49
N LYS A 42 3.72 -2.10 9.22
CA LYS A 42 2.76 -3.10 9.72
C LYS A 42 2.77 -3.21 11.22
N GLU A 43 3.94 -3.31 11.83
CA GLU A 43 4.10 -3.31 13.28
C GLU A 43 3.42 -2.08 13.89
N ASP A 44 3.75 -0.89 13.40
CA ASP A 44 3.21 0.38 13.91
C ASP A 44 1.68 0.41 13.72
N PHE A 45 1.19 0.11 12.52
CA PHE A 45 -0.23 0.07 12.19
C PHE A 45 -1.05 -0.83 13.11
N TYR A 46 -0.65 -2.10 13.26
CA TYR A 46 -1.38 -3.03 14.09
C TYR A 46 -1.25 -2.72 15.58
N THR A 47 -0.11 -2.20 16.03
CA THR A 47 0.09 -1.83 17.43
C THR A 47 -0.77 -0.62 17.81
N GLU A 48 -0.76 0.42 16.98
CA GLU A 48 -1.58 1.62 17.21
C GLU A 48 -3.08 1.29 17.11
N LEU A 49 -3.50 0.49 16.11
CA LEU A 49 -4.88 0.04 16.01
C LEU A 49 -5.32 -0.80 17.22
N ALA A 50 -4.45 -1.69 17.72
CA ALA A 50 -4.74 -2.47 18.92
C ALA A 50 -4.97 -1.58 20.15
N VAL A 51 -4.16 -0.52 20.30
CA VAL A 51 -4.32 0.46 21.39
C VAL A 51 -5.67 1.16 21.30
N LEU A 52 -6.03 1.64 20.11
CA LEU A 52 -7.29 2.34 19.86
C LEU A 52 -8.50 1.44 20.14
N LEU A 53 -8.51 0.22 19.58
CA LEU A 53 -9.59 -0.74 19.79
C LEU A 53 -9.71 -1.15 21.27
N SER A 54 -8.58 -1.33 21.95
CA SER A 54 -8.57 -1.66 23.40
C SER A 54 -9.07 -0.50 24.26
N ALA A 55 -8.94 0.74 23.78
CA ALA A 55 -9.48 1.94 24.42
C ALA A 55 -10.97 2.16 24.12
N GLY A 56 -11.62 1.27 23.37
CA GLY A 56 -13.04 1.36 23.02
C GLY A 56 -13.33 2.28 21.82
N VAL A 57 -12.30 2.73 21.10
CA VAL A 57 -12.47 3.48 19.85
C VAL A 57 -13.02 2.53 18.79
N SER A 58 -14.01 2.99 18.03
CA SER A 58 -14.56 2.19 16.94
C SER A 58 -13.51 1.91 15.86
N LEU A 59 -13.63 0.80 15.13
CA LEU A 59 -12.68 0.46 14.06
C LEU A 59 -12.55 1.57 13.01
N LYS A 60 -13.69 2.16 12.62
CA LYS A 60 -13.75 3.25 11.65
C LYS A 60 -12.97 4.48 12.13
N GLU A 61 -13.29 4.97 13.33
CA GLU A 61 -12.60 6.14 13.91
C GLU A 61 -11.12 5.85 14.14
N GLY A 62 -10.79 4.63 14.57
CA GLY A 62 -9.41 4.21 14.75
C GLY A 62 -8.62 4.29 13.45
N LEU A 63 -9.15 3.77 12.35
CA LEU A 63 -8.52 3.84 11.03
C LEU A 63 -8.44 5.26 10.48
N GLU A 64 -9.44 6.10 10.71
CA GLU A 64 -9.40 7.53 10.35
C GLU A 64 -8.29 8.27 11.11
N LEU A 65 -8.10 8.00 12.40
CA LEU A 65 -7.01 8.55 13.20
C LEU A 65 -5.65 8.12 12.66
N LEU A 66 -5.48 6.83 12.34
CA LEU A 66 -4.24 6.30 11.74
C LEU A 66 -3.95 6.92 10.37
N TYR A 67 -4.96 7.05 9.52
CA TYR A 67 -4.85 7.73 8.23
C TYR A 67 -4.39 9.18 8.38
N ASN A 68 -4.96 9.92 9.34
CA ASN A 68 -4.63 11.32 9.59
C ASN A 68 -3.22 11.51 10.18
N SER A 69 -2.78 10.58 11.04
CA SER A 69 -1.44 10.56 11.63
C SER A 69 -0.32 10.20 10.63
N GLN A 70 -0.67 9.50 9.54
CA GLN A 70 0.31 8.95 8.62
C GLN A 70 1.06 10.01 7.80
N LYS A 71 2.40 10.02 7.91
CA LYS A 71 3.30 10.95 7.21
C LYS A 71 3.75 10.41 5.85
N LYS A 72 3.90 9.09 5.71
CA LYS A 72 4.39 8.49 4.47
C LYS A 72 3.28 8.46 3.43
N LYS A 73 3.45 9.18 2.31
CA LYS A 73 2.44 9.31 1.23
C LYS A 73 1.88 7.96 0.76
N THR A 74 2.73 6.95 0.60
CA THR A 74 2.31 5.61 0.13
C THR A 74 1.43 4.90 1.15
N ALA A 75 1.79 4.95 2.43
CA ALA A 75 0.99 4.34 3.49
C ALA A 75 -0.31 5.12 3.70
N LYS A 76 -0.27 6.45 3.56
CA LYS A 76 -1.46 7.30 3.61
C LYS A 76 -2.44 6.98 2.49
N GLN A 77 -1.96 6.72 1.28
CA GLN A 77 -2.81 6.29 0.17
C GLN A 77 -3.51 4.95 0.47
N ILE A 78 -2.75 3.93 0.90
CA ILE A 78 -3.32 2.62 1.25
C ILE A 78 -4.36 2.75 2.38
N LEU A 79 -4.04 3.48 3.45
CA LEU A 79 -4.98 3.72 4.55
C LEU A 79 -6.22 4.51 4.10
N GLY A 80 -6.06 5.45 3.17
CA GLY A 80 -7.18 6.21 2.62
C GLY A 80 -8.14 5.34 1.82
N GLU A 81 -7.59 4.44 0.99
CA GLU A 81 -8.38 3.42 0.27
C GLU A 81 -9.08 2.49 1.27
N ILE A 82 -8.39 2.04 2.32
CA ILE A 82 -8.99 1.19 3.36
C ILE A 82 -10.16 1.90 4.05
N VAL A 83 -9.98 3.14 4.47
CA VAL A 83 -11.02 3.92 5.16
C VAL A 83 -12.22 4.16 4.24
N ALA A 84 -12.00 4.50 2.97
CA ALA A 84 -13.07 4.73 2.01
C ALA A 84 -13.94 3.48 1.82
N GLU A 85 -13.32 2.33 1.61
CA GLU A 85 -14.01 1.06 1.40
C GLU A 85 -14.76 0.58 2.66
N LEU A 86 -14.22 0.86 3.85
CA LEU A 86 -14.90 0.59 5.11
C LEU A 86 -16.16 1.47 5.29
N ILE A 87 -16.11 2.73 4.85
CA ILE A 87 -17.26 3.64 4.85
C ILE A 87 -18.35 3.15 3.90
N GLU A 88 -17.97 2.52 2.79
CA GLU A 88 -18.90 1.86 1.86
C GLU A 88 -19.53 0.57 2.43
N GLY A 89 -19.12 0.15 3.64
CA GLY A 89 -19.70 -0.96 4.37
C GLY A 89 -19.02 -2.31 4.13
N LYS A 90 -17.86 -2.33 3.46
CA LYS A 90 -17.05 -3.55 3.35
C LYS A 90 -16.42 -3.90 4.69
N SER A 91 -16.27 -5.20 4.94
CA SER A 91 -15.58 -5.69 6.14
C SER A 91 -14.08 -5.39 6.09
N MET A 92 -13.43 -5.31 7.25
CA MET A 92 -12.00 -5.04 7.34
C MET A 92 -11.16 -6.09 6.61
N SER A 93 -11.55 -7.37 6.73
CA SER A 93 -10.88 -8.47 6.05
C SER A 93 -10.99 -8.35 4.52
N GLU A 94 -12.16 -8.03 3.98
CA GLU A 94 -12.33 -7.79 2.53
C GLU A 94 -11.46 -6.64 2.05
N VAL A 95 -11.48 -5.53 2.78
CA VAL A 95 -10.74 -4.32 2.43
C VAL A 95 -9.23 -4.56 2.45
N ILE A 96 -8.72 -5.28 3.45
CA ILE A 96 -7.31 -5.66 3.52
C ILE A 96 -6.92 -6.63 2.41
N HIS A 97 -7.79 -7.56 2.03
CA HIS A 97 -7.52 -8.53 0.96
C HIS A 97 -7.38 -7.88 -0.42
N LEU A 98 -8.07 -6.76 -0.67
CA LEU A 98 -7.93 -5.98 -1.90
C LEU A 98 -6.55 -5.31 -2.03
N GLN A 99 -5.86 -5.12 -0.90
CA GLN A 99 -4.61 -4.38 -0.84
C GLN A 99 -3.42 -5.33 -0.97
N LYS A 100 -2.64 -5.17 -2.06
CA LYS A 100 -1.39 -5.93 -2.32
C LYS A 100 -0.35 -5.82 -1.19
N ALA A 101 -0.50 -4.84 -0.33
CA ALA A 101 0.34 -4.60 0.84
C ALA A 101 0.21 -5.68 1.91
N PHE A 102 -0.91 -6.41 1.96
CA PHE A 102 -1.22 -7.36 3.02
C PHE A 102 -1.08 -8.80 2.52
N THR A 103 -0.75 -9.70 3.45
CA THR A 103 -0.55 -11.12 3.20
C THR A 103 -1.82 -11.91 3.50
N GLU A 104 -1.94 -13.11 2.92
CA GLU A 104 -3.02 -14.05 3.24
C GLU A 104 -3.14 -14.32 4.74
N TYR A 105 -2.01 -14.41 5.45
CA TYR A 105 -2.00 -14.60 6.89
C TYR A 105 -2.71 -13.46 7.63
N GLU A 106 -2.46 -12.21 7.23
CA GLU A 106 -3.14 -11.04 7.80
C GLU A 106 -4.64 -11.07 7.48
N TYR A 107 -5.00 -11.37 6.24
CA TYR A 107 -6.40 -11.50 5.80
C TYR A 107 -7.17 -12.52 6.65
N TYR A 108 -6.69 -13.77 6.72
CA TYR A 108 -7.39 -14.83 7.48
C TYR A 108 -7.43 -14.54 8.98
N SER A 109 -6.35 -13.97 9.54
CA SER A 109 -6.33 -13.59 10.96
C SER A 109 -7.44 -12.59 11.26
N ILE A 110 -7.53 -11.53 10.45
CA ILE A 110 -8.52 -10.47 10.62
C ILE A 110 -9.94 -10.99 10.40
N LYS A 111 -10.14 -11.80 9.36
CA LYS A 111 -11.43 -12.43 9.10
C LYS A 111 -11.94 -13.23 10.29
N ILE A 112 -11.08 -14.08 10.87
CA ILE A 112 -11.41 -14.82 12.11
C ILE A 112 -11.74 -13.84 13.24
N GLY A 113 -10.96 -12.77 13.39
CA GLY A 113 -11.19 -11.74 14.40
C GLY A 113 -12.54 -11.03 14.24
N GLU A 114 -12.96 -10.72 13.02
CA GLU A 114 -14.25 -10.12 12.72
C GLU A 114 -15.40 -11.10 13.01
N GLU A 115 -15.32 -12.33 12.48
CA GLU A 115 -16.38 -13.34 12.63
C GLU A 115 -16.58 -13.79 14.09
N THR A 116 -15.51 -13.76 14.90
CA THR A 116 -15.55 -14.15 16.32
C THR A 116 -15.73 -12.97 17.27
N GLY A 117 -15.75 -11.73 16.77
CA GLY A 117 -15.78 -10.53 17.62
C GLY A 117 -14.50 -10.30 18.45
N THR A 118 -13.38 -10.91 18.06
CA THR A 118 -12.09 -10.83 18.76
C THR A 118 -11.04 -9.97 18.05
N LEU A 119 -11.48 -9.07 17.14
CA LEU A 119 -10.61 -8.26 16.29
C LEU A 119 -9.51 -7.51 17.07
N ALA A 120 -9.83 -6.92 18.24
CA ALA A 120 -8.85 -6.21 19.07
C ALA A 120 -7.69 -7.13 19.51
N MET A 121 -7.99 -8.38 19.87
CA MET A 121 -7.00 -9.39 20.23
C MET A 121 -6.15 -9.79 19.01
N VAL A 122 -6.79 -10.04 17.88
CA VAL A 122 -6.12 -10.44 16.64
C VAL A 122 -5.13 -9.36 16.18
N VAL A 123 -5.57 -8.11 16.13
CA VAL A 123 -4.73 -6.99 15.72
C VAL A 123 -3.54 -6.81 16.67
N LYS A 124 -3.74 -7.00 17.98
CA LYS A 124 -2.64 -7.03 18.97
C LYS A 124 -1.63 -8.15 18.68
N GLN A 125 -2.10 -9.34 18.33
CA GLN A 125 -1.23 -10.47 17.97
C GLN A 125 -0.47 -10.21 16.67
N LEU A 126 -1.09 -9.58 15.68
CA LEU A 126 -0.43 -9.16 14.44
C LEU A 126 0.66 -8.12 14.69
N GLY A 127 0.42 -7.12 15.56
CA GLY A 127 1.44 -6.16 15.99
C GLY A 127 2.66 -6.87 16.62
N ALA A 128 2.40 -7.77 17.57
CA ALA A 128 3.46 -8.57 18.19
C ALA A 128 4.20 -9.49 17.21
N PHE A 129 3.50 -10.03 16.21
CA PHE A 129 4.09 -10.85 15.15
C PHE A 129 5.07 -10.02 14.30
N TYR A 130 4.67 -8.83 13.85
CA TYR A 130 5.55 -7.97 13.05
C TYR A 130 6.72 -7.41 13.85
N ALA A 131 6.52 -7.09 15.14
CA ALA A 131 7.61 -6.73 16.03
C ALA A 131 8.68 -7.82 16.11
N ARG A 132 8.27 -9.09 16.34
CA ARG A 132 9.19 -10.23 16.34
C ARG A 132 9.88 -10.42 14.99
N LYS A 133 9.14 -10.28 13.88
CA LYS A 133 9.68 -10.42 12.53
C LYS A 133 10.73 -9.34 12.21
N ASN A 134 10.51 -8.11 12.67
CA ASN A 134 11.46 -7.02 12.51
C ASN A 134 12.72 -7.23 13.36
N GLN A 135 12.55 -7.70 14.60
CA GLN A 135 13.68 -8.05 15.48
C GLN A 135 14.54 -9.16 14.86
N GLN A 136 13.92 -10.25 14.41
CA GLN A 136 14.64 -11.36 13.75
C GLN A 136 15.45 -10.88 12.53
N ARG A 137 14.88 -9.98 11.72
CA ARG A 137 15.60 -9.38 10.59
C ARG A 137 16.79 -8.56 11.07
N SER A 138 16.62 -7.77 12.13
CA SER A 138 17.71 -6.99 12.72
C SER A 138 18.84 -7.90 13.21
N ASP A 139 18.51 -8.96 13.94
CA ASP A 139 19.49 -9.91 14.49
C ASP A 139 20.33 -10.58 13.40
N VAL A 140 19.69 -11.01 12.30
CA VAL A 140 20.38 -11.58 11.14
C VAL A 140 21.35 -10.56 10.52
N ILE A 141 20.92 -9.31 10.35
CA ILE A 141 21.77 -8.26 9.77
C ILE A 141 22.96 -7.97 10.70
N SER A 142 22.72 -7.88 12.01
CA SER A 142 23.77 -7.64 13.01
C SER A 142 24.80 -8.77 13.02
N ALA A 143 24.36 -10.03 12.93
CA ALA A 143 25.25 -11.19 12.87
C ALA A 143 26.12 -11.25 11.60
N LEU A 144 25.66 -10.65 10.49
CA LEU A 144 26.42 -10.54 9.24
C LEU A 144 27.31 -9.29 9.17
N THR A 145 27.08 -8.31 10.04
CA THR A 145 27.84 -7.04 10.04
C THR A 145 29.12 -7.14 10.88
N TYR A 146 29.09 -7.95 11.94
CA TYR A 146 30.29 -8.33 12.70
C TYR A 146 31.08 -9.41 11.99
#